data_AF-A0A9E4B7J8-F1
#
_entry.id   AF-A0A9E4B7J8-F1
#
_cell.length_a   1.000
_cell.length_b   1.000
_cell.length_c   1.000
_cell.angle_alpha   90.00
_cell.angle_beta   90.00
_cell.angle_gamma   90.00
#
_symmetry.space_group_name_H-M   'P 1'
#
loop_
_entity.id
_entity.type
_entity.pdbx_description
1 polymer ?
#
loop_
_entity_poly.entity_id
_entity_poly.type
_entity_poly.pdbx_seq_one_letter_code
_entity_poly.pdbx_strand_id
1 'polypeptide(L)'
;FGIVAPDLVIGTTLPGDPDQTVVDLENFFPLVLLLVILATLPFVLFFGLGVIAQANATRRGVQLAWHDAAGVAFRRFPSALLCLLIYFVVFGGIFFVAVIVWGVALATIIPAIEPSIVFGLLFGFGLVIGLLVYWCFALPLVVTENLGAVKALGRSWTLVRGHWWRTLLILTSATFIVLVVTVVLSVVGYLLATLAAGTGSVGGMSVILFGVDTLGGTVTTPLFVAVLLATLHDLTLRRGGDDLQERLEAIGGRDR
;
A
#
# COMPACT_ATOMS: atom_id res chain seq x y z
N PHE A 1 6.90 -19.22 17.23
CA PHE A 1 6.74 -17.91 17.87
C PHE A 1 5.32 -17.80 18.40
N GLY A 2 5.07 -18.43 19.55
CA GLY A 2 3.83 -18.24 20.29
C GLY A 2 4.02 -17.02 21.18
N ILE A 3 3.30 -15.93 20.89
CA ILE A 3 3.12 -14.86 21.86
C ILE A 3 2.14 -15.44 22.87
N VAL A 4 2.65 -16.02 23.96
CA VAL A 4 1.84 -16.31 25.15
C VAL A 4 1.48 -14.95 25.71
N ALA A 5 0.30 -14.44 25.35
CA ALA A 5 -0.27 -13.30 26.05
C ALA A 5 -0.44 -13.72 27.51
N PRO A 6 0.08 -12.98 28.50
CA PRO A 6 -0.29 -13.24 29.88
C PRO A 6 -1.79 -13.04 29.99
N ASP A 7 -2.48 -14.02 30.56
CA ASP A 7 -3.91 -14.00 30.82
C ASP A 7 -4.25 -12.72 31.60
N LEU A 8 -4.64 -11.66 30.88
CA LEU A 8 -5.07 -10.42 31.49
C LEU A 8 -6.50 -10.65 31.98
N VAL A 9 -6.62 -11.37 33.09
CA VAL A 9 -7.87 -11.55 33.83
C VAL A 9 -8.23 -10.20 34.41
N ILE A 10 -9.03 -9.41 33.67
CA ILE A 10 -9.72 -8.23 34.22
C ILE A 10 -10.86 -8.76 35.10
N GLY A 11 -10.47 -9.33 36.24
CA GLY A 11 -11.38 -9.82 37.27
C GLY A 11 -11.85 -8.65 38.11
N THR A 12 -13.09 -8.20 37.90
CA THR A 12 -13.82 -7.47 38.95
C THR A 12 -14.33 -8.50 39.96
N THR A 13 -13.42 -9.06 40.77
CA THR A 13 -13.74 -10.21 41.63
C THR A 13 -14.35 -9.78 42.96
N LEU A 14 -15.58 -10.21 43.22
CA LEU A 14 -15.92 -10.79 44.51
C LEU A 14 -15.48 -12.27 44.50
N PRO A 15 -14.80 -12.77 45.54
CA PRO A 15 -14.37 -14.17 45.59
C PRO A 15 -15.58 -15.10 45.76
N GLY A 16 -15.78 -16.05 44.83
CA GLY A 16 -16.74 -17.16 45.00
C GLY A 16 -17.73 -17.42 43.87
N ASP A 17 -17.69 -16.69 42.76
CA ASP A 17 -18.60 -16.92 41.62
C ASP A 17 -18.05 -18.02 40.68
N PRO A 18 -18.73 -19.17 40.51
CA PRO A 18 -18.34 -20.23 39.56
C PRO A 18 -18.52 -19.82 38.10
N ASP A 19 -19.24 -18.73 37.81
CA ASP A 19 -19.41 -18.18 36.46
C ASP A 19 -18.29 -17.18 36.13
N GLN A 20 -17.03 -17.62 36.22
CA GLN A 20 -15.93 -16.86 35.61
C GLN A 20 -16.10 -16.89 34.09
N THR A 21 -16.80 -15.91 33.54
CA THR A 21 -16.75 -15.60 32.11
C THR A 21 -15.34 -15.10 31.81
N VAL A 22 -14.42 -16.02 31.58
CA VAL A 22 -13.13 -15.71 30.97
C VAL A 22 -13.46 -15.13 29.61
N VAL A 23 -13.27 -13.82 29.47
CA VAL A 23 -13.42 -13.16 28.17
C VAL A 23 -12.25 -13.63 27.33
N ASP A 24 -12.48 -14.65 26.51
CA ASP A 24 -11.49 -15.21 25.59
C ASP A 24 -11.05 -14.13 24.59
N LEU A 25 -9.96 -13.42 24.91
CA LEU A 25 -9.37 -12.37 24.08
C LEU A 25 -9.03 -12.84 22.66
N GLU A 26 -8.79 -14.14 22.49
CA GLU A 26 -8.57 -14.76 21.17
C GLU A 26 -9.77 -14.61 20.23
N ASN A 27 -10.99 -14.70 20.77
CA ASN A 27 -12.22 -14.51 19.99
C ASN A 27 -12.40 -13.04 19.56
N PHE A 28 -11.79 -12.09 20.27
CA PHE A 28 -11.84 -10.66 19.93
C PHE A 28 -10.73 -10.23 18.98
N PHE A 29 -9.64 -10.98 18.86
CA PHE A 29 -8.51 -10.65 17.97
C PHE A 29 -8.93 -10.32 16.52
N PRO A 30 -9.74 -11.14 15.81
CA PRO A 30 -10.14 -10.81 14.44
C PRO A 30 -10.99 -9.53 14.37
N LEU A 31 -11.83 -9.28 15.37
CA LEU A 31 -12.66 -8.08 15.45
C LEU A 31 -11.79 -6.84 15.71
N VAL A 32 -10.83 -6.91 16.63
CA VAL A 32 -9.88 -5.82 16.90
C VAL A 32 -9.04 -5.51 15.67
N LEU A 33 -8.51 -6.54 14.99
CA LEU A 33 -7.73 -6.37 13.77
C LEU A 33 -8.56 -5.73 12.65
N LEU A 34 -9.81 -6.15 12.49
CA LEU A 34 -10.75 -5.54 11.54
C LEU A 34 -11.00 -4.06 11.88
N LEU A 35 -11.25 -3.73 13.15
CA LEU A 35 -11.44 -2.36 13.59
C LEU A 35 -10.20 -1.50 13.37
N VAL A 36 -9.00 -2.03 13.65
CA VAL A 36 -7.73 -1.34 13.39
C VAL A 36 -7.58 -1.06 11.90
N ILE A 37 -7.79 -2.06 11.02
CA ILE A 37 -7.70 -1.87 9.57
C ILE A 37 -8.71 -0.83 9.09
N LEU A 38 -9.97 -0.92 9.54
CA LEU A 38 -11.02 0.03 9.19
C LEU A 38 -10.73 1.45 9.67
N ALA A 39 -10.03 1.61 10.81
CA ALA A 39 -9.62 2.91 11.31
C ALA A 39 -8.37 3.47 10.58
N THR A 40 -7.38 2.62 10.29
CA THR A 40 -6.11 3.06 9.70
C THR A 40 -6.19 3.30 8.20
N LEU A 41 -6.99 2.53 7.47
CA LEU A 41 -7.06 2.60 6.01
C LEU A 41 -7.54 3.98 5.53
N PRO A 42 -8.63 4.56 6.06
CA PRO A 42 -9.04 5.93 5.72
C PRO A 42 -7.95 6.95 6.02
N PHE A 43 -7.26 6.80 7.16
CA PHE A 43 -6.20 7.71 7.57
C PHE A 43 -5.01 7.68 6.60
N VAL A 44 -4.53 6.48 6.23
CA VAL A 44 -3.42 6.29 5.29
C VAL A 44 -3.80 6.82 3.90
N LEU A 45 -5.02 6.54 3.42
CA LEU A 45 -5.50 7.08 2.15
C LEU A 45 -5.56 8.60 2.18
N PHE A 46 -6.16 9.18 3.21
CA PHE A 46 -6.30 10.61 3.35
C PHE A 46 -4.93 11.32 3.39
N PHE A 47 -4.03 10.82 4.24
CA PHE A 47 -2.67 11.35 4.35
C PHE A 47 -1.89 11.21 3.03
N GLY A 48 -1.95 10.03 2.40
CA GLY A 48 -1.29 9.78 1.12
C GLY A 48 -1.76 10.72 0.01
N LEU A 49 -3.08 10.96 -0.09
CA LEU A 49 -3.64 11.93 -1.04
C LEU A 49 -3.17 13.36 -0.75
N GLY A 50 -3.10 13.74 0.54
CA GLY A 50 -2.58 15.04 0.96
C GLY A 50 -1.12 15.24 0.58
N VAL A 51 -0.26 14.24 0.81
CA VAL A 51 1.16 14.27 0.41
C VAL A 51 1.31 14.36 -1.10
N ILE A 52 0.51 13.60 -1.86
CA ILE A 52 0.51 13.68 -3.34
C ILE A 52 0.07 15.09 -3.80
N ALA A 53 -0.97 15.67 -3.19
CA ALA A 53 -1.46 17.00 -3.51
C ALA A 53 -0.39 18.07 -3.21
N GLN A 54 0.25 17.99 -2.05
CA GLN A 54 1.34 18.90 -1.66
C GLN A 54 2.52 18.79 -2.63
N ALA A 55 2.99 17.58 -2.91
CA ALA A 55 4.12 17.35 -3.79
C ALA A 55 3.85 17.86 -5.22
N ASN A 56 2.62 17.67 -5.72
CA ASN A 56 2.20 18.21 -7.01
C ASN A 56 2.13 19.76 -7.01
N ALA A 57 1.73 20.38 -5.90
CA ALA A 57 1.72 21.84 -5.78
C ALA A 57 3.14 22.42 -5.72
N THR A 58 4.03 21.83 -4.92
CA THR A 58 5.43 22.26 -4.81
C THR A 58 6.13 22.23 -6.17
N ARG A 59 5.85 21.21 -7.00
CA ARG A 59 6.31 21.16 -8.38
C ARG A 59 5.87 22.36 -9.22
N ARG A 60 4.66 22.89 -9.00
CA ARG A 60 4.14 24.08 -9.69
C ARG A 60 4.67 25.39 -9.11
N GLY A 61 5.59 25.33 -8.14
CA GLY A 61 6.11 26.50 -7.43
C GLY A 61 5.13 27.06 -6.39
N VAL A 62 4.06 26.32 -6.05
CA VAL A 62 3.05 26.75 -5.08
C VAL A 62 3.18 25.91 -3.81
N GLN A 63 3.14 26.55 -2.65
CA GLN A 63 3.00 25.84 -1.38
C GLN A 63 1.52 25.87 -1.01
N LEU A 64 0.90 24.69 -0.91
CA LEU A 64 -0.45 24.59 -0.35
C LEU A 64 -0.36 24.67 1.17
N ALA A 65 -1.33 25.38 1.76
CA ALA A 65 -1.54 25.29 3.19
C ALA A 65 -2.13 23.91 3.54
N TRP A 66 -1.91 23.45 4.77
CA TRP A 66 -2.36 22.13 5.21
C TRP A 66 -3.88 21.92 5.06
N HIS A 67 -4.68 22.99 5.18
CA HIS A 67 -6.13 22.94 5.02
C HIS A 67 -6.55 22.75 3.55
N ASP A 68 -5.82 23.32 2.59
CA ASP A 68 -6.09 23.13 1.17
C ASP A 68 -5.74 21.71 0.73
N ALA A 69 -4.60 21.19 1.20
CA ALA A 69 -4.19 19.81 0.96
C ALA A 69 -5.22 18.83 1.56
N ALA A 70 -5.70 19.09 2.77
CA ALA A 70 -6.79 18.34 3.40
C ALA A 70 -8.09 18.42 2.60
N GLY A 71 -8.45 19.60 2.07
CA GLY A 71 -9.62 19.80 1.22
C GLY A 71 -9.54 19.01 -0.09
N VAL A 72 -8.36 18.96 -0.72
CA VAL A 72 -8.12 18.11 -1.89
C VAL A 72 -8.26 16.64 -1.53
N ALA A 73 -7.63 16.19 -0.45
CA ALA A 73 -7.70 14.81 0.01
C ALA A 73 -9.16 14.39 0.28
N PHE A 74 -9.96 15.20 0.98
CA PHE A 74 -11.37 14.94 1.26
C PHE A 74 -12.20 14.83 -0.02
N ARG A 75 -12.03 15.76 -0.97
CA ARG A 75 -12.77 15.74 -2.24
C ARG A 75 -12.42 14.53 -3.10
N ARG A 76 -11.19 14.02 -2.99
CA ARG A 76 -10.69 12.88 -3.77
C ARG A 76 -10.83 11.54 -3.03
N PHE A 77 -11.15 11.57 -1.74
CA PHE A 77 -11.29 10.39 -0.90
C PHE A 77 -12.27 9.35 -1.47
N PRO A 78 -13.48 9.70 -1.96
CA PRO A 78 -14.40 8.70 -2.51
C PRO A 78 -13.85 7.99 -3.75
N SER A 79 -13.18 8.74 -4.64
CA SER A 79 -12.54 8.18 -5.84
C SER A 79 -11.35 7.29 -5.48
N ALA A 80 -10.56 7.67 -4.47
CA ALA A 80 -9.45 6.85 -3.99
C ALA A 80 -9.93 5.58 -3.31
N LEU A 81 -10.99 5.66 -2.50
CA LEU A 81 -11.63 4.51 -1.86
C LEU A 81 -12.23 3.55 -2.90
N LEU A 82 -12.88 4.07 -3.94
CA LEU A 82 -13.35 3.26 -5.07
C LEU A 82 -12.17 2.60 -5.81
N CYS A 83 -11.06 3.30 -5.99
CA CYS A 83 -9.84 2.72 -6.57
C CYS A 83 -9.29 1.57 -5.71
N LEU A 84 -9.25 1.74 -4.39
CA LEU A 84 -8.82 0.70 -3.46
C LEU A 84 -9.78 -0.50 -3.48
N LEU A 85 -11.10 -0.25 -3.53
CA LEU A 85 -12.09 -1.32 -3.66
C LEU A 85 -11.86 -2.13 -4.95
N ILE A 86 -11.58 -1.47 -6.08
CA ILE A 86 -11.26 -2.14 -7.33
C ILE A 86 -9.97 -2.97 -7.17
N TYR A 87 -8.94 -2.45 -6.51
CA TYR A 87 -7.73 -3.23 -6.18
C TYR A 87 -8.06 -4.47 -5.37
N PHE A 88 -8.83 -4.32 -4.29
CA PHE A 88 -9.17 -5.44 -3.42
C PHE A 88 -9.93 -6.53 -4.18
N VAL A 89 -10.94 -6.16 -4.97
CA VAL A 89 -11.73 -7.11 -5.77
C VAL A 89 -10.87 -7.81 -6.81
N VAL A 90 -10.03 -7.07 -7.55
CA VAL A 90 -9.25 -7.64 -8.65
C VAL A 90 -8.09 -8.47 -8.13
N PHE A 91 -7.28 -7.96 -7.20
CA PHE A 91 -6.17 -8.72 -6.64
C PHE A 91 -6.65 -9.89 -5.80
N GLY A 92 -7.67 -9.70 -4.97
CA GLY A 92 -8.29 -10.77 -4.19
C GLY A 92 -8.88 -11.85 -5.09
N GLY A 93 -9.60 -11.46 -6.15
CA GLY A 93 -10.15 -12.38 -7.15
C GLY A 93 -9.08 -13.18 -7.89
N ILE A 94 -8.03 -12.51 -8.41
CA ILE A 94 -6.92 -13.17 -9.10
C ILE A 94 -6.21 -14.15 -8.16
N PHE A 95 -5.92 -13.73 -6.92
CA PHE A 95 -5.24 -14.56 -5.94
C PHE A 95 -6.09 -15.78 -5.56
N PHE A 96 -7.39 -15.57 -5.33
CA PHE A 96 -8.35 -16.64 -5.03
C PHE A 96 -8.44 -17.66 -6.17
N VAL A 97 -8.58 -17.18 -7.42
CA VAL A 97 -8.60 -18.05 -8.60
C VAL A 97 -7.27 -18.77 -8.77
N ALA A 98 -6.13 -18.11 -8.60
CA ALA A 98 -4.82 -18.74 -8.71
C ALA A 98 -4.65 -19.87 -7.68
N VAL A 99 -5.01 -19.64 -6.42
CA VAL A 99 -4.93 -20.65 -5.36
C VAL A 99 -5.88 -21.83 -5.64
N ILE A 100 -7.11 -21.57 -6.07
CA ILE A 100 -8.06 -22.64 -6.39
C ILE A 100 -7.62 -23.45 -7.60
N VAL A 101 -7.29 -22.78 -8.71
CA VAL A 101 -6.93 -23.46 -9.96
C VAL A 101 -5.67 -24.28 -9.76
N TRP A 102 -4.62 -23.72 -9.16
CA TRP A 102 -3.37 -24.45 -8.94
C TRP A 102 -3.50 -25.49 -7.82
N GLY A 103 -4.25 -25.19 -6.75
CA GLY A 103 -4.50 -26.12 -5.66
C GLY A 103 -5.26 -27.36 -6.13
N VAL A 104 -6.32 -27.18 -6.93
CA VAL A 104 -7.13 -28.28 -7.47
C VAL A 104 -6.39 -29.02 -8.58
N ALA A 105 -5.80 -28.31 -9.56
CA ALA A 105 -5.13 -28.94 -10.69
C ALA A 105 -3.96 -29.83 -10.25
N LEU A 106 -3.11 -29.37 -9.34
CA LEU A 106 -1.96 -30.16 -8.88
C LEU A 106 -2.37 -31.31 -7.96
N ALA A 107 -3.40 -31.14 -7.12
CA ALA A 107 -3.95 -32.22 -6.29
C ALA A 107 -4.47 -33.40 -7.13
N THR A 108 -4.95 -33.15 -8.35
CA THR A 108 -5.43 -34.21 -9.25
C THR A 108 -4.34 -34.94 -10.04
N ILE A 109 -3.20 -34.29 -10.30
CA ILE A 109 -2.14 -34.84 -11.18
C ILE A 109 -1.07 -35.57 -10.36
N ILE A 110 -0.72 -35.08 -9.16
CA ILE A 110 0.33 -35.68 -8.32
C ILE A 110 -0.10 -35.67 -6.85
N PRO A 111 -0.79 -36.73 -6.36
CA PRO A 111 -1.34 -36.77 -5.00
C PRO A 111 -0.30 -36.83 -3.88
N ALA A 112 1.00 -36.91 -4.20
CA ALA A 112 2.10 -37.06 -3.23
C ALA A 112 2.88 -35.77 -2.92
N ILE A 113 2.46 -34.61 -3.45
CA ILE A 113 3.25 -33.37 -3.40
C ILE A 113 2.45 -32.24 -2.72
N GLU A 114 2.77 -31.99 -1.43
CA GLU A 114 2.36 -30.78 -0.69
C GLU A 114 2.75 -29.43 -1.33
N PRO A 115 3.77 -29.28 -2.21
CA PRO A 115 4.10 -27.98 -2.82
C PRO A 115 3.08 -27.39 -3.80
N SER A 116 1.91 -28.00 -4.05
CA SER A 116 0.90 -27.48 -4.97
C SER A 116 0.39 -26.08 -4.63
N ILE A 117 0.16 -25.83 -3.34
CA ILE A 117 -0.28 -24.52 -2.83
C ILE A 117 0.83 -23.48 -3.00
N VAL A 118 2.09 -23.87 -2.78
CA VAL A 118 3.24 -22.97 -2.92
C VAL A 118 3.38 -22.46 -4.35
N PHE A 119 3.21 -23.33 -5.34
CA PHE A 119 3.23 -22.93 -6.75
C PHE A 119 2.09 -21.98 -7.11
N GLY A 120 0.86 -22.26 -6.63
CA GLY A 120 -0.28 -21.37 -6.83
C GLY A 120 -0.07 -19.98 -6.22
N LEU A 121 0.52 -19.92 -5.02
CA LEU A 121 0.86 -18.68 -4.34
C LEU A 121 1.94 -17.89 -5.09
N LEU A 122 3.02 -18.53 -5.53
CA LEU A 122 4.08 -17.88 -6.30
C LEU A 122 3.57 -17.32 -7.63
N PHE A 123 2.74 -18.10 -8.33
CA PHE A 123 2.15 -17.67 -9.59
C PHE A 123 1.16 -16.52 -9.39
N GLY A 124 0.26 -16.63 -8.41
CA GLY A 124 -0.67 -15.57 -8.03
C GLY A 124 0.07 -14.28 -7.64
N PHE A 125 1.14 -14.41 -6.85
CA PHE A 125 1.97 -13.29 -6.43
C PHE A 125 2.66 -12.59 -7.61
N GLY A 126 3.22 -13.35 -8.55
CA GLY A 126 3.81 -12.79 -9.78
C GLY A 126 2.80 -12.01 -10.62
N LEU A 127 1.58 -12.54 -10.78
CA LEU A 127 0.50 -11.83 -11.48
C LEU A 127 0.06 -10.55 -10.77
N VAL A 128 -0.08 -10.61 -9.44
CA VAL A 128 -0.45 -9.45 -8.62
C VAL A 128 0.61 -8.35 -8.77
N ILE A 129 1.91 -8.68 -8.68
CA ILE A 129 3.00 -7.71 -8.89
C ILE A 129 2.91 -7.10 -10.29
N GLY A 130 2.75 -7.93 -11.32
CA GLY A 130 2.68 -7.46 -12.70
C GLY A 130 1.57 -6.43 -12.90
N LEU A 131 0.39 -6.71 -12.36
CA LEU A 131 -0.77 -5.81 -12.42
C LEU A 131 -0.59 -4.57 -11.53
N LEU A 132 0.02 -4.71 -10.36
CA LEU A 132 0.30 -3.60 -9.46
C LEU A 132 1.23 -2.57 -10.12
N VAL A 133 2.22 -3.01 -10.89
CA VAL A 133 3.07 -2.10 -11.68
C VAL A 133 2.26 -1.34 -12.73
N TYR A 134 1.27 -1.96 -13.39
CA TYR A 134 0.41 -1.25 -14.33
C TYR A 134 -0.49 -0.20 -13.67
N TRP A 135 -0.87 -0.42 -12.41
CA TRP A 135 -1.82 0.43 -11.69
C TRP A 135 -1.16 1.35 -10.65
N CYS A 136 0.16 1.30 -10.45
CA CYS A 136 0.86 2.07 -9.44
C CYS A 136 0.60 3.60 -9.49
N PHE A 137 0.27 4.15 -10.67
CA PHE A 137 0.01 5.57 -10.85
C PHE A 137 -1.47 5.97 -10.74
N ALA A 138 -2.39 5.04 -10.52
CA ALA A 138 -3.82 5.35 -10.48
C ALA A 138 -4.16 6.34 -9.35
N LEU A 139 -3.65 6.14 -8.13
CA LEU A 139 -3.88 7.07 -7.02
C LEU A 139 -3.28 8.47 -7.29
N PRO A 140 -2.01 8.60 -7.75
CA PRO A 140 -1.47 9.88 -8.23
C PRO A 140 -2.32 10.56 -9.30
N LEU A 141 -2.88 9.81 -10.25
CA LEU A 141 -3.71 10.36 -11.34
C LEU A 141 -5.07 10.88 -10.87
N VAL A 142 -5.66 10.28 -9.83
CA VAL A 142 -6.88 10.80 -9.19
C VAL A 142 -6.66 12.21 -8.65
N VAL A 143 -5.46 12.50 -8.14
CA VAL A 143 -5.11 13.81 -7.56
C VAL A 143 -4.59 14.78 -8.62
N THR A 144 -3.64 14.35 -9.46
CA THR A 144 -2.92 15.23 -10.39
C THR A 144 -3.74 15.58 -11.63
N GLU A 145 -4.50 14.62 -12.18
CA GLU A 145 -5.33 14.79 -13.37
C GLU A 145 -6.84 14.87 -13.04
N ASN A 146 -7.21 14.84 -11.75
CA ASN A 146 -8.61 14.91 -11.28
C ASN A 146 -9.52 13.82 -11.89
N LEU A 147 -8.96 12.65 -12.20
CA LEU A 147 -9.70 11.55 -12.79
C LEU A 147 -10.52 10.76 -11.75
N GLY A 148 -11.64 10.18 -12.19
CA GLY A 148 -12.35 9.15 -11.41
C GLY A 148 -11.58 7.82 -11.42
N ALA A 149 -11.88 6.92 -10.47
CA ALA A 149 -11.09 5.70 -10.23
C ALA A 149 -10.85 4.86 -11.51
N VAL A 150 -11.91 4.52 -12.25
CA VAL A 150 -11.81 3.68 -13.45
C VAL A 150 -10.97 4.35 -14.55
N LYS A 151 -11.17 5.66 -14.76
CA LYS A 151 -10.37 6.42 -15.74
C LYS A 151 -8.91 6.52 -15.32
N ALA A 152 -8.64 6.67 -14.01
CA ALA A 152 -7.28 6.70 -13.47
C ALA A 152 -6.56 5.36 -13.66
N LEU A 153 -7.24 4.23 -13.46
CA LEU A 153 -6.69 2.89 -13.70
C LEU A 153 -6.38 2.66 -15.19
N GLY A 154 -7.32 3.00 -16.07
CA GLY A 154 -7.13 2.91 -17.51
C GLY A 154 -5.97 3.78 -17.99
N ARG A 155 -5.88 5.01 -17.47
CA ARG A 155 -4.78 5.94 -17.76
C ARG A 155 -3.44 5.50 -17.18
N SER A 156 -3.40 4.86 -16.02
CA SER A 156 -2.18 4.25 -15.48
C SER A 156 -1.70 3.10 -16.36
N TRP A 157 -2.62 2.20 -16.73
CA TRP A 157 -2.33 1.04 -17.58
C TRP A 157 -1.77 1.48 -18.94
N THR A 158 -2.57 2.31 -19.62
CA THR A 158 -2.15 3.56 -20.23
C THR A 158 -0.65 3.74 -20.25
N LEU A 159 -0.19 4.64 -19.40
CA LEU A 159 1.18 5.16 -19.28
C LEU A 159 2.27 4.10 -19.14
N VAL A 160 1.99 3.01 -18.40
CA VAL A 160 2.98 1.96 -18.11
C VAL A 160 3.19 1.01 -19.29
N ARG A 161 2.19 0.87 -20.18
CA ARG A 161 2.31 0.01 -21.37
C ARG A 161 3.54 0.38 -22.22
N GLY A 162 4.35 -0.61 -22.59
CA GLY A 162 5.60 -0.40 -23.34
C GLY A 162 6.79 0.06 -22.49
N HIS A 163 6.59 0.48 -21.24
CA HIS A 163 7.66 0.92 -20.32
C HIS A 163 7.70 0.09 -19.02
N TRP A 164 7.00 -1.05 -18.99
CA TRP A 164 6.76 -1.84 -17.78
C TRP A 164 8.04 -2.21 -17.02
N TRP A 165 9.07 -2.73 -17.70
CA TRP A 165 10.34 -3.09 -17.07
C TRP A 165 11.05 -1.92 -16.41
N ARG A 166 11.05 -0.76 -17.07
CA ARG A 166 11.66 0.45 -16.54
C ARG A 166 10.89 0.95 -15.32
N THR A 167 9.57 0.97 -15.38
CA THR A 167 8.72 1.35 -14.24
C THR A 167 8.93 0.39 -13.07
N LEU A 168 8.95 -0.92 -13.32
CA LEU A 168 9.23 -1.93 -12.30
C LEU A 168 10.58 -1.67 -11.64
N LEU A 169 11.66 -1.54 -12.41
CA LEU A 169 13.01 -1.32 -11.86
C LEU A 169 13.09 -0.06 -11.00
N ILE A 170 12.52 1.06 -11.46
CA ILE A 170 12.53 2.32 -10.69
C ILE A 170 11.76 2.16 -9.37
N LEU A 171 10.57 1.55 -9.41
CA LEU A 171 9.75 1.34 -8.22
C LEU A 171 10.38 0.34 -7.26
N THR A 172 11.00 -0.73 -7.76
CA THR A 172 11.75 -1.69 -6.96
C THR A 172 12.94 -1.01 -6.28
N SER A 173 13.72 -0.19 -7.00
CA SER A 173 14.82 0.58 -6.40
C SER A 173 14.33 1.53 -5.31
N ALA A 174 13.24 2.26 -5.56
CA ALA A 174 12.65 3.16 -4.56
C ALA A 174 12.17 2.39 -3.31
N THR A 175 11.50 1.25 -3.53
CA THR A 175 11.04 0.37 -2.45
C THR A 175 12.22 -0.20 -1.67
N PHE A 176 13.32 -0.54 -2.33
CA PHE A 176 14.53 -1.04 -1.66
C PHE A 176 15.17 0.03 -0.79
N ILE A 177 15.23 1.29 -1.24
CA ILE A 177 15.71 2.41 -0.42
C ILE A 177 14.83 2.58 0.83
N VAL A 178 13.50 2.58 0.65
CA VAL A 178 12.55 2.66 1.76
C VAL A 178 12.74 1.49 2.73
N LEU A 179 12.87 0.26 2.20
CA LEU A 179 13.09 -0.95 2.99
C LEU A 179 14.36 -0.85 3.84
N VAL A 180 15.47 -0.40 3.27
CA VAL A 180 16.73 -0.22 4.00
C VAL A 180 16.54 0.80 5.13
N VAL A 181 15.93 1.95 4.85
CA VAL A 181 15.67 2.99 5.86
C VAL A 181 14.79 2.45 6.98
N THR A 182 13.69 1.77 6.64
CA THR A 182 12.78 1.17 7.63
C THR A 182 13.50 0.12 8.46
N VAL A 183 14.28 -0.79 7.86
CA VAL A 183 15.03 -1.81 8.61
C VAL A 183 16.03 -1.18 9.58
N VAL A 184 16.78 -0.17 9.14
CA VAL A 184 17.71 0.55 10.03
C VAL A 184 16.96 1.19 11.20
N LEU A 185 15.85 1.87 10.94
CA LEU A 185 15.04 2.51 11.97
C LEU A 185 14.45 1.47 12.93
N SER A 186 13.92 0.36 12.43
CA SER A 186 13.36 -0.71 13.27
C SER A 186 14.43 -1.36 14.15
N VAL A 187 15.65 -1.58 13.66
CA VAL A 187 16.76 -2.08 14.48
C VAL A 187 17.11 -1.10 15.60
N VAL A 188 17.23 0.20 15.28
CA VAL A 188 17.48 1.25 16.29
C VAL A 188 16.34 1.31 17.30
N GLY A 189 15.09 1.26 16.83
CA GLY A 189 13.91 1.30 17.68
C GLY A 189 13.83 0.12 18.62
N TYR A 190 14.16 -1.09 18.14
CA TYR A 190 14.22 -2.28 18.97
C TYR A 190 15.29 -2.15 20.07
N LEU A 191 16.50 -1.71 19.72
CA LEU A 191 17.57 -1.48 20.70
C LEU A 191 17.14 -0.46 21.76
N LEU A 192 16.59 0.70 21.35
CA LEU A 192 16.09 1.70 22.28
C LEU A 192 14.97 1.16 23.17
N ALA A 193 14.04 0.39 22.60
CA ALA A 193 12.93 -0.19 23.35
C ALA A 193 13.43 -1.16 24.42
N THR A 194 14.38 -2.03 24.08
CA THR A 194 14.99 -2.97 25.05
C THR A 194 15.77 -2.26 26.16
N LEU A 195 16.45 -1.16 25.85
CA LEU A 195 17.20 -0.38 26.84
C LEU A 195 16.29 0.43 27.77
N ALA A 196 15.21 1.01 27.24
CA ALA A 196 14.33 1.91 27.98
C ALA A 196 13.24 1.19 28.79
N ALA A 197 12.68 0.10 28.26
CA ALA A 197 11.56 -0.60 28.90
C ALA A 197 12.00 -1.62 29.97
N GLY A 198 13.30 -1.96 30.03
CA GLY A 198 13.77 -3.15 30.72
C GLY A 198 13.18 -4.44 30.12
N THR A 199 13.63 -5.61 30.57
CA THR A 199 13.22 -6.91 30.00
C THR A 199 11.76 -7.32 30.24
N GLY A 200 10.90 -6.45 30.81
CA GLY A 200 9.57 -6.84 31.29
C GLY A 200 8.38 -5.92 30.94
N SER A 201 8.58 -4.68 30.50
CA SER A 201 7.46 -3.78 30.18
C SER A 201 7.05 -3.87 28.71
N VAL A 202 6.11 -4.78 28.41
CA VAL A 202 5.53 -4.95 27.07
C VAL A 202 4.89 -3.65 26.58
N GLY A 203 4.23 -2.89 27.47
CA GLY A 203 3.60 -1.61 27.14
C GLY A 203 4.60 -0.54 26.74
N GLY A 204 5.71 -0.38 27.48
CA GLY A 204 6.75 0.60 27.17
C GLY A 204 7.45 0.30 25.84
N MET A 205 7.72 -0.98 25.57
CA MET A 205 8.31 -1.42 24.31
C MET A 205 7.40 -1.13 23.12
N SER A 206 6.08 -1.37 23.26
CA SER A 206 5.09 -1.13 22.21
C SER A 206 5.02 0.33 21.80
N VAL A 207 5.03 1.25 22.77
CA VAL A 207 4.97 2.70 22.52
C VAL A 207 6.21 3.19 21.78
N ILE A 208 7.40 2.71 22.15
CA ILE A 208 8.66 3.09 21.50
C ILE A 208 8.69 2.60 20.05
N LEU A 209 8.33 1.34 19.81
CA LEU A 209 8.30 0.77 18.46
C LEU A 209 7.30 1.53 17.57
N PHE A 210 6.10 1.81 18.07
CA PHE A 210 5.11 2.60 17.35
C PHE A 210 5.62 4.01 17.00
N GLY A 211 6.30 4.67 17.93
CA GLY A 211 6.89 5.99 17.71
C GLY A 211 7.95 5.97 16.61
N VAL A 212 8.83 4.96 16.62
CA VAL A 212 9.88 4.79 15.62
C VAL A 212 9.31 4.49 14.24
N ASP A 213 8.31 3.61 14.15
CA ASP A 213 7.63 3.30 12.88
C ASP A 213 6.92 4.54 12.32
N THR A 214 6.29 5.34 13.18
CA THR A 214 5.62 6.59 12.79
C THR A 214 6.63 7.60 12.23
N LEU A 215 7.79 7.76 12.89
CA LEU A 215 8.88 8.62 12.40
C LEU A 215 9.45 8.10 11.07
N GLY A 216 9.64 6.79 10.95
CA GLY A 216 10.11 6.17 9.70
C GLY A 216 9.13 6.39 8.56
N GLY A 217 7.84 6.20 8.80
CA GLY A 217 6.78 6.48 7.82
C GLY A 217 6.75 7.94 7.39
N THR A 218 7.00 8.88 8.30
CA THR A 218 7.03 10.32 8.03
C THR A 218 8.14 10.70 7.05
N VAL A 219 9.29 10.04 7.11
CA VAL A 219 10.43 10.30 6.21
C VAL A 219 10.31 9.54 4.88
N THR A 220 9.89 8.27 4.94
CA THR A 220 9.87 7.38 3.77
C THR A 220 8.70 7.63 2.83
N THR A 221 7.53 8.00 3.35
CA THR A 221 6.33 8.29 2.54
C THR A 221 6.56 9.41 1.50
N PRO A 222 7.04 10.62 1.87
CA PRO A 222 7.25 11.68 0.89
C PRO A 222 8.34 11.33 -0.14
N LEU A 223 9.37 10.57 0.25
CA LEU A 223 10.38 10.07 -0.66
C LEU A 223 9.75 9.17 -1.74
N PHE A 224 8.93 8.20 -1.33
CA PHE A 224 8.27 7.29 -2.26
C PHE A 224 7.29 8.02 -3.19
N VAL A 225 6.51 8.97 -2.65
CA VAL A 225 5.59 9.81 -3.44
C VAL A 225 6.35 10.67 -4.46
N ALA A 226 7.50 11.22 -4.09
CA ALA A 226 8.33 12.00 -5.02
C ALA A 226 8.82 11.15 -6.20
N VAL A 227 9.29 9.92 -5.96
CA VAL A 227 9.69 9.00 -7.03
C VAL A 227 8.51 8.61 -7.91
N LEU A 228 7.34 8.32 -7.32
CA LEU A 228 6.11 8.04 -8.07
C LEU A 228 5.74 9.19 -9.00
N LEU A 229 5.70 10.43 -8.49
CA LEU A 229 5.34 11.60 -9.28
C LEU A 229 6.38 11.95 -10.35
N ALA A 230 7.68 11.84 -10.03
CA ALA A 230 8.75 12.04 -11.01
C ALA A 230 8.63 11.03 -12.17
N THR A 231 8.39 9.76 -11.86
CA THR A 231 8.23 8.71 -12.87
C THR A 231 6.96 8.89 -13.68
N LEU A 232 5.84 9.23 -13.02
CA LEU A 232 4.59 9.55 -13.69
C LEU A 232 4.79 10.66 -14.72
N HIS A 233 5.47 11.73 -14.35
CA HIS A 233 5.69 12.87 -15.23
C HIS A 233 6.67 12.55 -16.37
N ASP A 234 7.73 11.78 -16.15
CA ASP A 234 8.60 11.31 -17.23
C ASP A 234 7.79 10.52 -18.27
N LEU A 235 6.91 9.61 -17.84
CA LEU A 235 6.05 8.84 -18.74
C LEU A 235 5.02 9.71 -19.48
N THR A 236 4.38 10.66 -18.78
CA THR A 236 3.41 11.56 -19.40
C THR A 236 4.06 12.46 -20.44
N LEU A 237 5.27 12.98 -20.17
CA LEU A 237 5.99 13.84 -21.11
C LEU A 237 6.40 13.09 -22.37
N ARG A 238 6.94 11.86 -22.22
CA ARG A 238 7.33 11.02 -23.37
C ARG A 238 6.16 10.79 -24.31
N ARG A 239 5.03 10.36 -23.76
CA ARG A 239 3.84 10.07 -24.57
C ARG A 239 3.16 11.31 -25.15
N GLY A 240 3.19 12.43 -24.41
CA GLY A 240 2.70 13.70 -24.93
C GLY A 240 3.55 14.20 -26.10
N GLY A 241 4.87 13.97 -26.03
CA GLY A 241 5.79 14.24 -27.14
C GLY A 241 5.49 13.37 -28.36
N ASP A 242 5.29 12.07 -28.16
CA ASP A 242 4.98 11.13 -29.24
C ASP A 242 3.67 11.51 -29.97
N ASP A 243 2.58 11.81 -29.23
CA ASP A 243 1.29 12.24 -29.82
C ASP A 243 1.42 13.60 -30.55
N LEU A 244 2.23 14.52 -30.04
CA LEU A 244 2.45 15.80 -30.70
C LEU A 244 3.23 15.63 -32.01
N GLN A 245 4.25 14.76 -32.03
CA GLN A 245 5.02 14.47 -33.23
C GLN A 245 4.14 13.83 -34.31
N GLU A 246 3.29 12.87 -33.95
CA GLU A 246 2.34 12.23 -34.87
C GLU A 246 1.40 13.26 -35.53
N ARG A 247 0.89 14.23 -34.76
CA ARG A 247 0.05 15.31 -35.29
C ARG A 247 0.80 16.27 -36.19
N LEU A 248 2.05 16.59 -35.87
CA LEU A 248 2.90 17.45 -36.70
C LEU A 248 3.22 16.78 -38.05
N GLU A 249 3.49 15.47 -38.04
CA GLU A 249 3.70 14.68 -39.27
C GLU A 249 2.43 14.63 -40.12
N ALA A 250 1.25 14.46 -39.48
CA ALA A 250 -0.03 14.47 -40.18
C ALA A 250 -0.37 15.84 -40.83
N ILE A 251 0.05 16.94 -40.23
CA ILE A 251 -0.12 18.29 -40.79
C ILE A 251 0.93 18.53 -41.90
N GLY A 252 2.21 18.27 -41.63
CA GLY A 252 3.30 18.49 -42.60
C GLY A 252 3.24 17.59 -43.84
N GLY A 253 2.58 16.44 -43.75
CA GLY A 253 2.29 15.56 -44.89
C GLY A 253 1.12 16.01 -45.76
N ARG A 254 0.28 16.95 -45.31
CA ARG A 254 -0.86 17.48 -46.07
C ARG A 254 -0.47 18.62 -47.03
N ASP A 255 0.68 19.25 -46.79
CA ASP A 255 1.20 20.37 -47.59
C ASP A 255 2.17 19.92 -48.70
N ARG A 256 2.22 18.62 -49.02
CA ARG A 256 2.96 18.03 -50.15
C ARG A 256 2.01 17.27 -51.06
#